data_AF-A0A9P3NFC9-F1
#
_entry.id   AF-A0A9P3NFC9-F1
#
_cell.length_a   1.000
_cell.length_b   1.000
_cell.length_c   1.000
_cell.angle_alpha   90.00
_cell.angle_beta   90.00
_cell.angle_gamma   90.00
#
_symmetry.space_group_name_H-M   'P 1'
#
loop_
_entity.id
_entity.type
_entity.pdbx_description
1 polymer ?
#
loop_
_entity_poly.entity_id
_entity_poly.type
_entity_poly.pdbx_seq_one_letter_code
_entity_poly.pdbx_strand_id
1 'polypeptide(L)'
;MKDHADDAFYELQNPREQIQSYVFDVVRASVPRIELDQVFEQKNEIAKSVEEELEKVMTAYGYTIQQTLIVDIEPDATVRKAMNEINAAQRMRMAAQEKAEAEKILQVKRAEADAEAKYLSGVGVARQRQAIVDGLRESVLAFSHEVAGTTPKDVLDMVLVTQYFDTMKDIGASAKSNTVFIPHAPSQIADISAQIRNGMLQGNIKQE
;
A
#
# COMPACT_ATOMS: atom_id res chain seq x y z
N MET A 1 19.56 68.69 2.45
CA MET A 1 18.15 68.93 2.07
C MET A 1 17.97 69.89 0.89
N LYS A 2 18.97 70.71 0.50
CA LYS A 2 18.87 71.59 -0.69
C LYS A 2 19.65 71.09 -1.93
N ASP A 3 20.60 70.17 -1.81
CA ASP A 3 21.44 69.74 -2.94
C ASP A 3 20.82 68.68 -3.87
N HIS A 4 19.81 67.92 -3.42
CA HIS A 4 19.22 66.84 -4.25
C HIS A 4 17.85 67.20 -4.86
N ALA A 5 17.35 68.40 -4.59
CA ALA A 5 16.07 68.84 -5.13
C ALA A 5 16.17 69.16 -6.63
N ASP A 6 17.33 69.67 -7.06
CA ASP A 6 17.58 70.01 -8.46
C ASP A 6 17.89 68.73 -9.27
N ASP A 7 18.70 67.80 -8.75
CA ASP A 7 19.01 66.52 -9.42
C ASP A 7 17.75 65.66 -9.63
N ALA A 8 16.88 65.55 -8.62
CA ALA A 8 15.63 64.79 -8.70
C ALA A 8 14.64 65.35 -9.76
N PHE A 9 14.73 66.65 -10.04
CA PHE A 9 13.86 67.33 -11.01
C PHE A 9 14.37 67.20 -12.45
N TYR A 10 15.67 66.99 -12.66
CA TYR A 10 16.27 66.89 -14.00
C TYR A 10 16.54 65.45 -14.46
N GLU A 11 16.76 64.47 -13.58
CA GLU A 11 17.02 63.07 -13.97
C GLU A 11 15.75 62.24 -14.22
N LEU A 12 14.61 62.60 -13.63
CA LEU A 12 13.37 61.85 -13.78
C LEU A 12 12.39 62.58 -14.72
N GLN A 13 12.31 62.12 -15.97
CA GLN A 13 11.24 62.55 -16.89
C GLN A 13 9.83 62.18 -16.37
N ASN A 14 9.71 61.17 -15.49
CA ASN A 14 8.44 60.78 -14.87
C ASN A 14 8.63 59.99 -13.54
N PRO A 15 8.75 60.67 -12.38
CA PRO A 15 9.04 60.02 -11.09
C PRO A 15 8.02 58.97 -10.67
N ARG A 16 6.76 59.16 -11.03
CA ARG A 16 5.69 58.22 -10.70
C ARG A 16 5.85 56.87 -11.40
N GLU A 17 6.29 56.89 -12.65
CA GLU A 17 6.40 55.71 -13.50
C GLU A 17 7.63 54.87 -13.13
N GLN A 18 8.75 55.52 -12.77
CA GLN A 18 9.92 54.84 -12.23
C GLN A 18 9.63 54.19 -10.88
N ILE A 19 8.98 54.91 -9.95
CA ILE A 19 8.58 54.34 -8.66
C ILE A 19 7.68 53.11 -8.88
N GLN A 20 6.69 53.21 -9.76
CA GLN A 20 5.82 52.08 -10.09
C GLN A 20 6.59 50.88 -10.64
N SER A 21 7.56 51.10 -11.54
CA SER A 21 8.36 50.02 -12.13
C SER A 21 9.23 49.32 -11.08
N TYR A 22 9.88 50.08 -10.20
CA TYR A 22 10.67 49.53 -9.10
C TYR A 22 9.83 48.74 -8.10
N VAL A 23 8.65 49.25 -7.72
CA VAL A 23 7.71 48.51 -6.87
C VAL A 23 7.31 47.20 -7.54
N PHE A 24 7.03 47.23 -8.85
CA PHE A 24 6.63 46.04 -9.60
C PHE A 24 7.70 44.96 -9.62
N ASP A 25 8.96 45.34 -9.81
CA ASP A 25 10.10 44.41 -9.83
C ASP A 25 10.34 43.78 -8.46
N VAL A 26 10.28 44.55 -7.38
CA VAL A 26 10.42 44.06 -6.00
C VAL A 26 9.30 43.09 -5.64
N VAL A 27 8.05 43.45 -5.93
CA VAL A 27 6.88 42.59 -5.65
C VAL A 27 6.95 41.30 -6.48
N ARG A 28 7.34 41.39 -7.75
CA ARG A 28 7.48 40.23 -8.64
C ARG A 28 8.59 39.27 -8.18
N ALA A 29 9.68 39.76 -7.59
CA ALA A 29 10.76 38.93 -7.10
C ALA A 29 10.42 38.24 -5.76
N SER A 30 9.66 38.92 -4.91
CA SER A 30 9.42 38.49 -3.52
C SER A 30 8.17 37.62 -3.35
N VAL A 31 7.05 37.96 -4.01
CA VAL A 31 5.76 37.26 -3.82
C VAL A 31 5.79 35.77 -4.23
N PRO A 32 6.45 35.34 -5.32
CA PRO A 32 6.46 33.92 -5.72
C PRO A 32 7.23 32.98 -4.80
N ARG A 33 8.04 33.52 -3.88
CA ARG A 33 8.85 32.72 -2.94
C ARG A 33 8.08 32.34 -1.68
N ILE A 34 6.96 33.01 -1.40
CA ILE A 34 6.13 32.82 -0.22
C ILE A 34 4.93 31.96 -0.60
N GLU A 35 4.52 31.04 0.28
CA GLU A 35 3.30 30.26 0.03
C GLU A 35 2.07 31.18 -0.01
N LEU A 36 1.13 30.90 -0.93
CA LEU A 36 -0.03 31.77 -1.16
C LEU A 36 -0.82 32.06 0.13
N ASP A 37 -0.94 31.06 1.01
CA ASP A 37 -1.63 31.19 2.29
C ASP A 37 -0.88 32.15 3.24
N GLN A 38 0.45 32.12 3.21
CA GLN A 38 1.30 33.02 4.01
C GLN A 38 1.31 34.44 3.46
N VAL A 39 1.16 34.65 2.14
CA VAL A 39 1.08 35.98 1.53
C VAL A 39 -0.11 36.78 2.06
N PHE A 40 -1.23 36.12 2.37
CA PHE A 40 -2.40 36.80 2.94
C PHE A 40 -2.25 37.12 4.43
N GLU A 41 -1.56 36.29 5.19
CA GLU A 41 -1.31 36.51 6.62
C GLU A 41 -0.18 37.53 6.85
N GLN A 42 0.84 37.54 5.99
CA GLN A 42 2.06 38.33 6.12
C GLN A 42 2.04 39.63 5.29
N LYS A 43 0.87 40.19 4.97
CA LYS A 43 0.76 41.45 4.20
C LYS A 43 1.63 42.58 4.78
N ASN A 44 1.70 42.69 6.11
CA ASN A 44 2.51 43.71 6.78
C ASN A 44 4.03 43.47 6.63
N GLU A 45 4.45 42.20 6.60
CA GLU A 45 5.86 41.83 6.46
C GLU A 45 6.34 42.06 5.02
N ILE A 46 5.51 41.73 4.03
CA ILE A 46 5.77 42.05 2.63
C ILE A 46 5.82 43.57 2.43
N ALA A 47 4.89 44.32 3.02
CA ALA A 47 4.90 45.77 2.94
C ALA A 47 6.19 46.37 3.50
N LYS A 48 6.67 45.86 4.64
CA LYS A 48 7.94 46.28 5.25
C LYS A 48 9.15 45.92 4.39
N SER A 49 9.19 44.72 3.82
CA SER A 49 10.28 44.32 2.91
C SER A 49 10.33 45.19 1.66
N VAL A 50 9.16 45.53 1.10
CA VAL A 50 9.06 46.43 -0.05
C VAL A 50 9.50 47.84 0.33
N GLU A 51 9.09 48.34 1.50
CA GLU A 51 9.49 49.66 2.01
C GLU A 51 11.01 49.79 2.15
N GLU A 52 11.67 48.82 2.80
CA GLU A 52 13.12 48.82 3.00
C GLU A 52 13.91 48.78 1.68
N GLU A 53 13.38 48.08 0.67
CA GLU A 53 14.02 47.95 -0.64
C GLU A 53 13.79 49.20 -1.51
N LEU A 54 12.58 49.77 -1.45
CA LEU A 54 12.25 51.01 -2.14
C LEU A 54 12.98 52.21 -1.55
N GLU A 55 13.07 52.31 -0.21
CA GLU A 55 13.73 53.42 0.48
C GLU A 55 15.21 53.55 0.09
N LYS A 56 15.93 52.41 -0.02
CA LYS A 56 17.34 52.39 -0.44
C LYS A 56 17.55 53.00 -1.83
N VAL A 57 16.67 52.68 -2.77
CA VAL A 57 16.78 53.17 -4.16
C VAL A 57 16.28 54.61 -4.26
N MET A 58 15.16 54.93 -3.62
CA MET A 58 14.49 56.22 -3.75
C MET A 58 15.19 57.35 -2.98
N THR A 59 15.93 57.03 -1.92
CA THR A 59 16.77 58.01 -1.20
C THR A 59 17.85 58.59 -2.11
N ALA A 60 18.40 57.81 -3.04
CA ALA A 60 19.38 58.29 -4.02
C ALA A 60 18.82 59.35 -4.97
N TYR A 61 17.51 59.30 -5.22
CA TYR A 61 16.77 60.26 -6.04
C TYR A 61 16.08 61.35 -5.22
N GLY A 62 16.41 61.49 -3.92
CA GLY A 62 15.86 62.53 -3.06
C GLY A 62 14.43 62.31 -2.57
N TYR A 63 13.86 61.11 -2.71
CA TYR A 63 12.54 60.74 -2.22
C TYR A 63 12.62 59.96 -0.91
N THR A 64 11.78 60.30 0.07
CA THR A 64 11.61 59.55 1.33
C THR A 64 10.25 58.86 1.33
N ILE A 65 10.25 57.55 1.54
CA ILE A 65 9.03 56.74 1.64
C ILE A 65 8.55 56.80 3.09
N GLN A 66 7.30 57.24 3.31
CA GLN A 66 6.76 57.41 4.66
C GLN A 66 6.10 56.14 5.20
N GLN A 67 5.41 55.40 4.33
CA GLN A 67 4.80 54.11 4.63
C GLN A 67 4.38 53.44 3.31
N THR A 68 4.54 52.12 3.21
CA THR A 68 3.95 51.33 2.10
C THR A 68 2.74 50.53 2.61
N LEU A 69 1.59 50.64 1.92
CA LEU A 69 0.38 49.89 2.28
C LEU A 69 -0.04 48.96 1.14
N ILE A 70 -0.23 47.68 1.45
CA ILE A 70 -0.74 46.70 0.50
C ILE A 70 -2.27 46.61 0.67
N VAL A 71 -3.00 47.00 -0.37
CA VAL A 71 -4.48 46.96 -0.38
C VAL A 71 -4.95 45.56 -0.76
N ASP A 72 -4.55 45.08 -1.93
CA ASP A 72 -4.86 43.73 -2.40
C ASP A 72 -3.73 43.15 -3.25
N ILE A 73 -3.62 41.83 -3.26
CA ILE A 73 -2.63 41.09 -4.03
C ILE A 73 -3.38 40.19 -5.00
N GLU A 74 -3.46 40.62 -6.26
CA GLU A 74 -4.01 39.82 -7.34
C GLU A 74 -2.90 39.42 -8.30
N PRO A 75 -2.39 38.17 -8.23
CA PRO A 75 -1.46 37.67 -9.22
C PRO A 75 -2.12 37.62 -10.59
N ASP A 76 -1.31 37.76 -11.64
CA ASP A 76 -1.73 37.55 -13.02
C ASP A 76 -2.43 36.19 -13.18
N ALA A 77 -3.45 36.13 -14.05
CA ALA A 77 -4.23 34.92 -14.28
C ALA A 77 -3.37 33.71 -14.68
N THR A 78 -2.30 33.95 -15.44
CA THR A 78 -1.36 32.92 -15.88
C THR A 78 -0.56 32.35 -14.70
N VAL A 79 -0.07 33.23 -13.83
CA VAL A 79 0.69 32.86 -12.62
C VAL A 79 -0.20 32.10 -11.64
N ARG A 80 -1.43 32.59 -11.42
CA ARG A 80 -2.42 31.94 -10.54
C ARG A 80 -2.73 30.51 -11.00
N LYS A 81 -2.89 30.31 -12.31
CA LYS A 81 -3.11 28.98 -12.88
C LYS A 81 -1.90 28.06 -12.68
N ALA A 82 -0.70 28.54 -13.02
CA ALA A 82 0.53 27.76 -12.87
C ALA A 82 0.79 27.37 -11.40
N MET A 83 0.59 28.31 -10.47
CA MET A 83 0.73 28.03 -9.03
C MET A 83 -0.30 27.02 -8.54
N ASN A 84 -1.56 27.13 -8.97
CA ASN A 84 -2.59 26.16 -8.61
C ASN A 84 -2.28 24.76 -9.15
N GLU A 85 -1.74 24.66 -10.37
CA GLU A 85 -1.31 23.38 -10.96
C GLU A 85 -0.14 22.77 -10.19
N ILE A 86 0.86 23.58 -9.79
CA ILE A 86 1.99 23.13 -8.96
C ILE A 86 1.50 22.61 -7.60
N ASN A 87 0.66 23.38 -6.92
CA ASN A 87 0.10 22.99 -5.63
C ASN A 87 -0.77 21.73 -5.74
N ALA A 88 -1.60 21.63 -6.79
CA ALA A 88 -2.39 20.44 -7.05
C ALA A 88 -1.49 19.23 -7.33
N ALA A 89 -0.42 19.38 -8.11
CA ALA A 89 0.53 18.32 -8.41
C ALA A 89 1.30 17.87 -7.17
N GLN A 90 1.74 18.79 -6.30
CA GLN A 90 2.39 18.47 -5.03
C GLN A 90 1.44 17.71 -4.10
N ARG A 91 0.21 18.19 -3.94
CA ARG A 91 -0.82 17.49 -3.15
C ARG A 91 -1.13 16.11 -3.71
N MET A 92 -1.24 15.97 -5.03
CA MET A 92 -1.45 14.68 -5.69
C MET A 92 -0.25 13.74 -5.48
N ARG A 93 0.99 14.22 -5.58
CA ARG A 93 2.19 13.41 -5.31
C ARG A 93 2.23 12.91 -3.88
N MET A 94 1.97 13.79 -2.91
CA MET A 94 1.91 13.42 -1.50
C MET A 94 0.82 12.38 -1.26
N ALA A 95 -0.40 12.60 -1.75
CA ALA A 95 -1.48 11.64 -1.63
C ALA A 95 -1.18 10.29 -2.32
N ALA A 96 -0.47 10.30 -3.45
CA ALA A 96 -0.05 9.09 -4.13
C ALA A 96 1.03 8.31 -3.36
N GLN A 97 1.99 9.02 -2.75
CA GLN A 97 3.02 8.40 -1.90
C GLN A 97 2.39 7.74 -0.67
N GLU A 98 1.54 8.46 0.04
CA GLU A 98 0.80 7.94 1.21
C GLU A 98 -0.05 6.72 0.85
N LYS A 99 -0.76 6.77 -0.29
CA LYS A 99 -1.53 5.62 -0.79
C LYS A 99 -0.65 4.42 -1.12
N ALA A 100 0.48 4.64 -1.81
CA ALA A 100 1.40 3.56 -2.16
C ALA A 100 2.03 2.92 -0.93
N GLU A 101 2.36 3.72 0.08
CA GLU A 101 2.87 3.22 1.36
C GLU A 101 1.80 2.43 2.13
N ALA A 102 0.57 2.94 2.19
CA ALA A 102 -0.56 2.22 2.78
C ALA A 102 -0.82 0.88 2.08
N GLU A 103 -0.77 0.85 0.74
CA GLU A 103 -0.95 -0.37 -0.04
C GLU A 103 0.18 -1.39 0.21
N LYS A 104 1.43 -0.92 0.30
CA LYS A 104 2.58 -1.75 0.67
C LYS A 104 2.39 -2.37 2.05
N ILE A 105 2.01 -1.57 3.06
CA ILE A 105 1.78 -2.07 4.42
C ILE A 105 0.67 -3.12 4.43
N LEU A 106 -0.43 -2.85 3.73
CA LEU A 106 -1.57 -3.76 3.64
C LEU A 106 -1.21 -5.07 2.95
N GLN A 107 -0.40 -5.02 1.88
CA GLN A 107 0.07 -6.23 1.19
C GLN A 107 1.01 -7.06 2.07
N VAL A 108 1.97 -6.42 2.75
CA VAL A 108 2.88 -7.11 3.68
C VAL A 108 2.09 -7.74 4.83
N LYS A 109 1.14 -7.00 5.42
CA LYS A 109 0.31 -7.51 6.53
C LYS A 109 -0.57 -8.68 6.11
N ARG A 110 -1.11 -8.67 4.88
CA ARG A 110 -1.83 -9.82 4.32
C ARG A 110 -0.92 -11.04 4.16
N ALA A 111 0.28 -10.84 3.60
CA ALA A 111 1.24 -11.93 3.43
C ALA A 111 1.71 -12.53 4.78
N GLU A 112 1.96 -11.68 5.78
CA GLU A 112 2.26 -12.10 7.15
C GLU A 112 1.09 -12.90 7.74
N ALA A 113 -0.13 -12.40 7.63
CA ALA A 113 -1.32 -13.09 8.12
C ALA A 113 -1.55 -14.45 7.44
N ASP A 114 -1.35 -14.55 6.13
CA ASP A 114 -1.47 -15.80 5.39
C ASP A 114 -0.39 -16.83 5.79
N ALA A 115 0.85 -16.36 6.02
CA ALA A 115 1.93 -17.21 6.49
C ALA A 115 1.65 -17.73 7.91
N GLU A 116 1.22 -16.85 8.81
CA GLU A 116 0.90 -17.20 10.19
C GLU A 116 -0.31 -18.13 10.28
N ALA A 117 -1.35 -17.89 9.46
CA ALA A 117 -2.51 -18.79 9.37
C ALA A 117 -2.11 -20.20 8.91
N LYS A 118 -1.25 -20.33 7.90
CA LYS A 118 -0.72 -21.63 7.45
C LYS A 118 0.11 -22.32 8.52
N TYR A 119 0.95 -21.55 9.23
CA TYR A 119 1.75 -22.08 10.33
C TYR A 119 0.88 -22.61 11.46
N LEU A 120 -0.09 -21.81 11.94
CA LEU A 120 -1.04 -22.20 12.98
C LEU A 120 -1.89 -23.40 12.56
N SER A 121 -2.32 -23.46 11.29
CA SER A 121 -3.02 -24.63 10.75
C SER A 121 -2.15 -25.89 10.79
N GLY A 122 -0.87 -25.79 10.42
CA GLY A 122 0.08 -26.91 10.48
C GLY A 122 0.31 -27.40 11.91
N VAL A 123 0.52 -26.47 12.85
CA VAL A 123 0.65 -26.77 14.29
C VAL A 123 -0.64 -27.41 14.82
N GLY A 124 -1.80 -26.93 14.41
CA GLY A 124 -3.10 -27.50 14.76
C GLY A 124 -3.24 -28.95 14.31
N VAL A 125 -2.91 -29.26 13.06
CA VAL A 125 -2.94 -30.64 12.52
C VAL A 125 -1.94 -31.54 13.25
N ALA A 126 -0.73 -31.05 13.53
CA ALA A 126 0.27 -31.83 14.26
C ALA A 126 -0.20 -32.16 15.69
N ARG A 127 -0.72 -31.16 16.42
CA ARG A 127 -1.30 -31.35 17.76
C ARG A 127 -2.50 -32.28 17.74
N GLN A 128 -3.38 -32.15 16.76
CA GLN A 128 -4.52 -33.05 16.58
C GLN A 128 -4.05 -34.50 16.37
N ARG A 129 -3.07 -34.73 15.48
CA ARG A 129 -2.50 -36.07 15.25
C ARG A 129 -1.89 -36.64 16.52
N GLN A 130 -1.18 -35.83 17.30
CA GLN A 130 -0.59 -36.26 18.54
C GLN A 130 -1.66 -36.66 19.57
N ALA A 131 -2.70 -35.84 19.74
CA ALA A 131 -3.82 -36.16 20.62
C ALA A 131 -4.55 -37.45 20.20
N ILE A 132 -4.70 -37.71 18.90
CA ILE A 132 -5.27 -38.97 18.39
C ILE A 132 -4.39 -40.16 18.76
N VAL A 133 -3.07 -40.07 18.55
CA VAL A 133 -2.13 -41.16 18.88
C VAL A 133 -2.11 -41.44 20.38
N ASP A 134 -2.11 -40.39 21.21
CA ASP A 134 -2.11 -40.52 22.66
C ASP A 134 -3.42 -41.16 23.15
N GLY A 135 -4.58 -40.74 22.61
CA GLY A 135 -5.88 -41.35 22.94
C GLY A 135 -6.02 -42.80 22.48
N LEU A 136 -5.49 -43.15 21.29
CA LEU A 136 -5.46 -44.54 20.82
C LEU A 136 -4.56 -45.40 21.70
N ARG A 137 -3.39 -44.89 22.10
CA ARG A 137 -2.48 -45.59 23.02
C ARG A 137 -3.16 -45.87 24.36
N GLU A 138 -3.85 -44.87 24.93
CA GLU A 138 -4.59 -45.03 26.19
C GLU A 138 -5.70 -46.09 26.05
N SER A 139 -6.44 -46.05 24.94
CA SER A 139 -7.50 -47.03 24.63
C SER A 139 -6.95 -48.46 24.51
N VAL A 140 -5.79 -48.63 23.85
CA VAL A 140 -5.13 -49.94 23.71
C VAL A 140 -4.67 -50.47 25.08
N LEU A 141 -4.11 -49.63 25.94
CA LEU A 141 -3.64 -50.01 27.27
C LEU A 141 -4.81 -50.40 28.19
N ALA A 142 -5.91 -49.64 28.17
CA ALA A 142 -7.11 -49.95 28.95
C ALA A 142 -7.74 -51.29 28.53
N PHE A 143 -7.91 -51.50 27.23
CA PHE A 143 -8.56 -52.71 26.70
C PHE A 143 -7.72 -53.98 26.94
N SER A 144 -6.39 -53.86 26.80
CA SER A 144 -5.47 -54.98 27.09
C SER A 144 -5.43 -55.37 28.56
N HIS A 145 -5.79 -54.47 29.48
CA HIS A 145 -5.85 -54.75 30.92
C HIS A 145 -7.18 -55.40 31.35
N GLU A 146 -8.29 -55.06 30.69
CA GLU A 146 -9.63 -55.56 31.04
C GLU A 146 -9.98 -56.91 30.42
N VAL A 147 -9.40 -57.26 29.27
CA VAL A 147 -9.68 -58.51 28.56
C VAL A 147 -8.46 -59.45 28.61
N ALA A 148 -8.57 -60.53 29.38
CA ALA A 148 -7.48 -61.49 29.54
C ALA A 148 -7.24 -62.31 28.25
N GLY A 149 -6.05 -62.16 27.67
CA GLY A 149 -5.56 -63.00 26.55
C GLY A 149 -5.43 -62.30 25.20
N THR A 150 -5.79 -61.02 25.08
CA THR A 150 -5.61 -60.25 23.83
C THR A 150 -4.22 -59.61 23.77
N THR A 151 -3.58 -59.66 22.61
CA THR A 151 -2.32 -58.93 22.40
C THR A 151 -2.59 -57.49 21.94
N PRO A 152 -1.67 -56.54 22.20
CA PRO A 152 -1.77 -55.17 21.66
C PRO A 152 -1.93 -55.12 20.12
N LYS A 153 -1.49 -56.17 19.43
CA LYS A 153 -1.60 -56.31 17.98
C LYS A 153 -3.05 -56.57 17.54
N ASP A 154 -3.77 -57.43 18.26
CA ASP A 154 -5.17 -57.75 17.96
C ASP A 154 -6.08 -56.53 18.16
N VAL A 155 -5.79 -55.70 19.17
CA VAL A 155 -6.52 -54.44 19.43
C VAL A 155 -6.26 -53.41 18.33
N LEU A 156 -5.01 -53.31 17.85
CA LEU A 156 -4.67 -52.41 16.75
C LEU A 156 -5.35 -52.81 15.44
N ASP A 157 -5.41 -54.11 15.14
CA ASP A 157 -6.08 -54.64 13.96
C ASP A 157 -7.60 -54.36 14.00
N MET A 158 -8.24 -54.51 15.17
CA MET A 158 -9.64 -54.14 15.39
C MET A 158 -9.88 -52.62 15.18
N VAL A 159 -8.99 -51.76 15.68
CA VAL A 159 -9.07 -50.30 15.49
C VAL A 159 -8.98 -49.95 14.00
N LEU A 160 -8.06 -50.55 13.25
CA LEU A 160 -7.89 -50.31 11.81
C LEU A 160 -9.14 -50.70 11.01
N VAL A 161 -9.79 -51.82 11.35
CA VAL A 161 -11.05 -52.25 10.72
C VAL A 161 -12.18 -51.26 11.03
N THR A 162 -12.29 -50.80 12.27
CA THR A 162 -13.29 -49.80 12.66
C THR A 162 -13.08 -48.48 11.91
N GLN A 163 -11.82 -48.02 11.82
CA GLN A 163 -11.46 -46.80 11.09
C GLN A 163 -11.76 -46.92 9.59
N TYR A 164 -11.54 -48.09 8.98
CA TYR A 164 -11.92 -48.36 7.60
C TYR A 164 -13.43 -48.22 7.39
N PHE A 165 -14.25 -48.74 8.30
CA PHE A 165 -15.71 -48.57 8.23
C PHE A 165 -16.16 -47.13 8.48
N ASP A 166 -15.55 -46.42 9.43
CA ASP A 166 -15.86 -45.01 9.68
C ASP A 166 -15.49 -44.12 8.49
N THR A 167 -14.32 -44.35 7.85
CA THR A 167 -13.96 -43.62 6.62
C THR A 167 -14.93 -43.91 5.48
N MET A 168 -15.37 -45.17 5.33
CA MET A 168 -16.43 -45.51 4.35
C MET A 168 -17.76 -44.82 4.68
N LYS A 169 -18.13 -44.73 5.95
CA LYS A 169 -19.34 -44.04 6.41
C LYS A 169 -19.28 -42.54 6.13
N ASP A 170 -18.15 -41.90 6.40
CA ASP A 170 -17.94 -40.46 6.12
C ASP A 170 -17.95 -40.16 4.63
N ILE A 171 -17.33 -41.03 3.82
CA ILE A 171 -17.38 -40.95 2.35
C ILE A 171 -18.82 -41.11 1.85
N GLY A 172 -19.57 -42.07 2.41
CA GLY A 172 -20.97 -42.32 2.06
C GLY A 172 -21.96 -41.24 2.54
N ALA A 173 -21.63 -40.53 3.63
CA ALA A 173 -22.43 -39.43 4.17
C ALA A 173 -22.19 -38.10 3.43
N SER A 174 -21.05 -37.95 2.74
CA SER A 174 -20.76 -36.76 1.95
C SER A 174 -21.55 -36.79 0.62
N ALA A 175 -22.65 -36.06 0.57
CA ALA A 175 -23.65 -36.04 -0.53
C ALA A 175 -23.14 -35.64 -1.94
N LYS A 176 -21.83 -35.44 -2.13
CA LYS A 176 -21.19 -35.01 -3.39
C LYS A 176 -19.91 -35.80 -3.74
N SER A 177 -19.69 -36.96 -3.14
CA SER A 177 -18.53 -37.81 -3.43
C SER A 177 -18.75 -38.64 -4.70
N ASN A 178 -17.97 -38.38 -5.76
CA ASN A 178 -17.85 -39.31 -6.89
C ASN A 178 -17.01 -40.51 -6.44
N THR A 179 -17.64 -41.48 -5.76
CA THR A 179 -16.98 -42.72 -5.35
C THR A 179 -16.74 -43.61 -6.57
N VAL A 180 -15.52 -43.59 -7.11
CA VAL A 180 -15.06 -44.57 -8.10
C VAL A 180 -14.59 -45.81 -7.34
N PHE A 181 -15.40 -46.86 -7.33
CA PHE A 181 -15.01 -48.17 -6.82
C PHE A 181 -13.99 -48.79 -7.79
N ILE A 182 -12.71 -48.87 -7.41
CA ILE A 182 -11.71 -49.67 -8.11
C ILE A 182 -11.74 -51.08 -7.49
N PRO A 183 -12.21 -52.12 -8.20
CA PRO A 183 -12.17 -53.47 -7.68
C PRO A 183 -10.71 -53.93 -7.59
N HIS A 184 -10.18 -54.03 -6.38
CA HIS A 184 -8.84 -54.58 -6.15
C HIS A 184 -8.95 -56.11 -6.03
N ALA A 185 -9.31 -56.77 -7.13
CA ALA A 185 -8.90 -58.15 -7.32
C ALA A 185 -7.44 -58.15 -7.81
N PRO A 186 -6.55 -59.01 -7.29
CA PRO A 186 -5.13 -59.06 -7.69
C PRO A 186 -4.89 -59.15 -9.20
N SER A 187 -5.88 -59.65 -9.96
CA SER A 187 -5.86 -59.73 -11.42
C SER A 187 -6.01 -58.38 -12.16
N GLN A 188 -6.58 -57.34 -11.53
CA GLN A 188 -6.96 -56.10 -12.24
C GLN A 188 -5.83 -55.07 -12.34
N ILE A 189 -4.74 -55.20 -11.58
CA ILE A 189 -3.57 -54.32 -11.69
C ILE A 189 -2.89 -54.51 -13.06
N ALA A 190 -2.91 -55.73 -13.60
CA ALA A 190 -2.39 -56.03 -14.94
C ALA A 190 -3.21 -55.32 -16.03
N ASP A 191 -4.55 -55.32 -15.92
CA ASP A 191 -5.44 -54.68 -16.89
C ASP A 191 -5.31 -53.15 -16.91
N ILE A 192 -5.10 -52.51 -15.76
CA ILE A 192 -4.87 -51.05 -15.70
C ILE A 192 -3.55 -50.70 -16.43
N SER A 193 -2.50 -51.50 -16.22
CA SER A 193 -1.23 -51.28 -16.92
C SER A 193 -1.34 -51.50 -18.44
N ALA A 194 -2.21 -52.41 -18.88
CA ALA A 194 -2.49 -52.66 -20.29
C ALA A 194 -3.34 -51.54 -20.92
N GLN A 195 -4.34 -51.03 -20.21
CA GLN A 195 -5.18 -49.91 -20.67
C GLN A 195 -4.40 -48.60 -20.79
N ILE A 196 -3.51 -48.30 -19.83
CA ILE A 196 -2.63 -47.12 -19.91
C ILE A 196 -1.68 -47.23 -21.10
N ARG A 197 -1.11 -48.43 -21.33
CA ARG A 197 -0.19 -48.67 -22.46
C ARG A 197 -0.90 -48.57 -23.81
N ASN A 198 -2.11 -49.10 -23.93
CA ASN A 198 -2.91 -49.00 -25.15
C ASN A 198 -3.43 -47.58 -25.40
N GLY A 199 -3.77 -46.83 -24.35
CA GLY A 199 -4.14 -45.41 -24.46
C GLY A 199 -2.98 -44.54 -24.95
N MET A 200 -1.75 -44.80 -24.48
CA MET A 200 -0.55 -44.11 -24.99
C MET A 200 -0.22 -44.48 -26.45
N LEU A 201 -0.39 -45.75 -26.84
CA LEU A 201 -0.14 -46.19 -28.23
C LEU A 201 -1.17 -45.60 -29.21
N GLN A 202 -2.46 -45.51 -28.86
CA GLN A 202 -3.46 -44.86 -29.70
C GLN A 202 -3.31 -43.34 -29.77
N GLY A 203 -2.76 -42.71 -28.74
CA GLY A 203 -2.42 -41.28 -28.75
C GLY A 203 -1.33 -40.93 -29.77
N ASN A 204 -0.34 -41.81 -29.95
CA ASN A 204 0.77 -41.61 -30.89
C ASN A 204 0.42 -41.90 -32.36
N ILE A 205 -0.66 -42.65 -32.64
CA ILE A 205 -1.06 -42.98 -34.04
C ILE A 205 -1.94 -41.87 -34.65
N LYS A 206 -2.47 -40.94 -33.85
CA LYS A 206 -3.30 -39.81 -34.33
C LYS A 206 -2.53 -38.51 -34.61
N GLN A 207 -1.20 -38.53 -34.55
CA GLN A 207 -0.33 -37.40 -34.90
C GLN A 207 0.60 -37.75 -36.08
N GLU A 208 0.03 -38.15 -37.21
CA GLU A 208 0.57 -38.01 -38.57
C GLU A 208 -0.62 -37.76 -39.51
#